data_AF-A0A2V8QW93-F1
#
_entry.id   AF-A0A2V8QW93-F1
#
_cell.length_a   1.000
_cell.length_b   1.000
_cell.length_c   1.000
_cell.angle_alpha   90.00
_cell.angle_beta   90.00
_cell.angle_gamma   90.00
#
_symmetry.space_group_name_H-M   'P 1'
#
loop_
_entity.id
_entity.type
_entity.pdbx_description
1 polymer ?
#
loop_
_entity_poly.entity_id
_entity_poly.type
_entity_poly.pdbx_seq_one_letter_code
_entity_poly.pdbx_strand_id
1 'polypeptide(L)'
;MTEQSYSRISARFARWLFVCASLLALGAQAAAQSAPGSPVLLTEGTGTTTRGVAYEAVTFRSEPFPVVSPYNWNADKSNTRDQQTRVTLFAMNLSLLPGESANALTADAQDAAGNIYPLKVEALTNPKYVRLQPAPGNPNLQIPTEVAQGWLFVRISLHGLASNRVRIAVGQSGGGPATDPATEFISPAPAVEPAPLPPLAAKAYGPGEASAADITRLLEQTTWGPKGDGTDVAHIQQVGIRAFLDEQFNAPVANTSKGSDWPDLTFPLDDSTQQCPTDPVNDPSGAIKAACLRDNYSIYPVQKQFFTNALTGQTQLRQRVAFALHQILVVSNLTINRPSWMTPYLQALDRNAFGSYRTLLGDVTLTPAMGDYLDMNQSTASSPNENFAREVNQLFSVGTNQLNLDGTPMLDAQGVPVPTYTQTNVNEFTRVLTGWRFQTAFQNGVTNYRDPMTPRGSTTHDTGSKNLYGTVLPGCPGANNTSNPTNAQCAQNELNAALDVIFNHPNVGPFISKQLIQHLVTSNPSPAYVQRVASVFNSDCNGLYPESPCGARGNLKAVVRNILLDPEARGDVKTDPAYGRLREPAQY
;
A
#
# COMPACT_ATOMS: atom_id res chain seq x y z
N MET A 1 -12.88 100.07 -12.83
CA MET A 1 -13.23 98.91 -13.68
C MET A 1 -11.94 98.28 -14.17
N THR A 2 -11.66 96.99 -14.10
CA THR A 2 -12.12 95.83 -13.33
C THR A 2 -11.34 94.64 -13.92
N GLU A 3 -10.98 93.68 -13.07
CA GLU A 3 -10.77 92.25 -13.33
C GLU A 3 -10.46 91.80 -14.77
N GLN A 4 -9.21 91.39 -15.05
CA GLN A 4 -8.87 90.21 -15.86
C GLN A 4 -7.34 89.98 -15.94
N SER A 5 -6.75 89.48 -14.85
CA SER A 5 -5.34 89.01 -14.86
C SER A 5 -5.15 87.75 -14.01
N TYR A 6 -6.03 86.75 -14.14
CA TYR A 6 -5.86 85.43 -13.52
C TYR A 6 -6.51 84.33 -14.39
N SER A 7 -5.96 84.03 -15.57
CA SER A 7 -6.39 82.82 -16.32
C SER A 7 -5.47 82.37 -17.46
N ARG A 8 -4.13 82.44 -17.31
CA ARG A 8 -3.22 81.92 -18.36
C ARG A 8 -2.00 81.14 -17.85
N ILE A 9 -2.10 80.47 -16.70
CA ILE A 9 -1.09 79.52 -16.22
C ILE A 9 -1.65 78.12 -15.91
N SER A 10 -2.97 77.86 -16.09
CA SER A 10 -3.55 76.53 -15.80
C SER A 10 -3.63 75.56 -16.99
N ALA A 11 -3.35 75.98 -18.22
CA ALA A 11 -3.61 75.14 -19.41
C ALA A 11 -2.43 74.25 -19.87
N ARG A 12 -1.23 74.38 -19.27
CA ARG A 12 -0.05 73.56 -19.64
C ARG A 12 0.34 72.50 -18.60
N PHE A 13 -0.17 72.57 -17.37
CA PHE A 13 0.02 71.53 -16.36
C PHE A 13 -0.97 70.35 -16.49
N ALA A 14 -2.15 70.59 -17.08
CA ALA A 14 -3.19 69.55 -17.22
C ALA A 14 -2.92 68.51 -18.32
N ARG A 15 -2.00 68.77 -19.27
CA ARG A 15 -1.67 67.84 -20.36
C ARG A 15 -0.57 66.82 -20.02
N TRP A 16 0.18 67.01 -18.95
CA TRP A 16 1.18 66.03 -18.49
C TRP A 16 0.64 65.05 -17.43
N LEU A 17 -0.52 65.35 -16.83
CA LEU A 17 -1.20 64.45 -15.87
C LEU A 17 -2.06 63.36 -16.54
N PHE A 18 -2.44 63.52 -17.82
CA PHE A 18 -3.26 62.54 -18.53
C PHE A 18 -2.49 61.47 -19.32
N VAL A 19 -1.18 61.66 -19.53
CA VAL A 19 -0.32 60.66 -20.22
C VAL A 19 0.37 59.71 -19.23
N CYS A 20 0.52 60.09 -17.95
CA CYS A 20 0.95 59.16 -16.90
C CYS A 20 -0.19 58.29 -16.33
N ALA A 21 -1.46 58.68 -16.51
CA ALA A 21 -2.61 57.90 -16.06
C ALA A 21 -3.03 56.77 -17.02
N SER A 22 -2.51 56.76 -18.25
CA SER A 22 -2.80 55.74 -19.28
C SER A 22 -1.66 54.74 -19.51
N LEU A 23 -0.53 54.87 -18.78
CA LEU A 23 0.57 53.89 -18.74
C LEU A 23 0.65 53.10 -17.42
N LEU A 24 -0.32 53.29 -16.51
CA LEU A 24 -0.54 52.43 -15.33
C LEU A 24 -1.67 51.40 -15.54
N ALA A 25 -2.20 51.29 -16.76
CA ALA A 25 -3.24 50.33 -17.15
C ALA A 25 -2.69 49.10 -17.93
N LEU A 26 -1.40 48.80 -17.79
CA LEU A 26 -0.74 47.60 -18.32
C LEU A 26 0.21 47.06 -17.24
N GLY A 27 -0.37 46.44 -16.22
CA GLY A 27 0.36 45.78 -15.15
C GLY A 27 -0.62 45.11 -14.19
N ALA A 28 -0.52 43.79 -14.08
CA ALA A 28 -1.32 42.88 -13.26
C ALA A 28 -2.77 42.63 -13.73
N GLN A 29 -2.91 41.75 -14.73
CA GLN A 29 -3.93 40.71 -14.60
C GLN A 29 -3.48 39.76 -13.47
N ALA A 30 -3.66 40.19 -12.22
CA ALA A 30 -3.88 39.23 -11.15
C ALA A 30 -5.28 38.66 -11.42
N ALA A 31 -5.37 37.34 -11.56
CA ALA A 31 -6.64 36.66 -11.66
C ALA A 31 -7.53 37.18 -10.53
N ALA A 32 -8.67 37.79 -10.87
CA ALA A 32 -9.71 38.07 -9.91
C ALA A 32 -10.15 36.73 -9.33
N GLN A 33 -9.67 36.40 -8.13
CA GLN A 33 -10.22 35.30 -7.36
C GLN A 33 -11.70 35.64 -7.14
N SER A 34 -12.58 34.75 -7.59
CA SER A 34 -13.98 34.77 -7.19
C SER A 34 -14.07 34.96 -5.68
N ALA A 35 -14.97 35.84 -5.21
CA ALA A 35 -15.18 36.04 -3.78
C ALA A 35 -15.31 34.67 -3.07
N PRO A 36 -14.59 34.44 -1.96
CA PRO A 36 -14.72 33.19 -1.23
C PRO A 36 -16.17 32.99 -0.83
N GLY A 37 -16.77 31.86 -1.21
CA GLY A 37 -18.10 31.50 -0.71
C GLY A 37 -18.06 31.27 0.79
N SER A 38 -19.20 31.47 1.47
CA SER A 38 -19.30 31.15 2.90
C SER A 38 -18.87 29.70 3.15
N PRO A 39 -18.17 29.42 4.27
CA PRO A 39 -17.89 28.05 4.69
C PRO A 39 -19.16 27.20 4.76
N VAL A 40 -19.08 25.91 4.47
CA VAL A 40 -20.24 25.02 4.54
C VAL A 40 -19.89 23.78 5.34
N LEU A 41 -20.53 23.60 6.50
CA LEU A 41 -20.45 22.37 7.29
C LEU A 41 -21.31 21.28 6.65
N LEU A 42 -20.74 20.09 6.52
CA LEU A 42 -21.44 18.95 5.91
C LEU A 42 -22.41 18.31 6.89
N THR A 43 -23.59 17.93 6.37
CA THR A 43 -24.59 17.14 7.08
C THR A 43 -24.62 15.71 6.55
N GLU A 44 -25.07 14.77 7.39
CA GLU A 44 -25.30 13.39 6.97
C GLU A 44 -26.47 13.31 5.97
N GLY A 45 -26.58 12.21 5.21
CA GLY A 45 -27.76 11.94 4.36
C GLY A 45 -27.98 12.91 3.18
N THR A 46 -29.17 12.82 2.56
CA THR A 46 -29.52 13.47 1.28
C THR A 46 -30.30 14.79 1.45
N GLY A 47 -29.83 15.68 2.32
CA GLY A 47 -30.33 17.06 2.40
C GLY A 47 -31.59 17.29 3.25
N THR A 48 -32.05 16.28 4.00
CA THR A 48 -33.20 16.41 4.92
C THR A 48 -32.81 16.43 6.40
N THR A 49 -31.52 16.21 6.70
CA THR A 49 -31.02 16.24 8.08
C THR A 49 -30.04 17.38 8.27
N THR A 50 -30.09 17.94 9.47
CA THR A 50 -29.18 18.98 9.96
C THR A 50 -28.08 18.38 10.84
N ARG A 51 -27.98 17.06 10.92
CA ARG A 51 -26.96 16.33 11.68
C ARG A 51 -25.61 16.46 10.98
N GLY A 52 -24.60 16.97 11.66
CA GLY A 52 -23.28 17.17 11.07
C GLY A 52 -22.55 15.86 10.84
N VAL A 53 -21.79 15.77 9.75
CA VAL A 53 -20.79 14.71 9.62
C VAL A 53 -19.68 15.02 10.62
N ALA A 54 -19.59 14.23 11.69
CA ALA A 54 -18.68 14.48 12.80
C ALA A 54 -18.15 13.19 13.43
N TYR A 55 -16.91 13.23 13.93
CA TYR A 55 -16.32 12.14 14.72
C TYR A 55 -15.45 12.66 15.86
N GLU A 56 -15.26 11.84 16.88
CA GLU A 56 -14.31 12.10 17.96
C GLU A 56 -12.88 11.93 17.45
N ALA A 57 -12.05 12.95 17.59
CA ALA A 57 -10.81 13.12 16.83
C ALA A 57 -9.72 12.07 17.12
N VAL A 58 -9.82 11.30 18.21
CA VAL A 58 -8.81 10.30 18.59
C VAL A 58 -9.30 8.89 18.27
N THR A 59 -10.54 8.59 18.60
CA THR A 59 -11.16 7.26 18.51
C THR A 59 -11.91 7.04 17.21
N PHE A 60 -12.11 8.09 16.40
CA PHE A 60 -12.91 8.09 15.17
C PHE A 60 -14.35 7.58 15.38
N ARG A 61 -14.86 7.65 16.61
CA ARG A 61 -16.22 7.24 16.93
C ARG A 61 -17.20 8.35 16.56
N SER A 62 -18.36 7.96 16.04
CA SER A 62 -19.49 8.88 15.86
C SER A 62 -20.07 9.29 17.22
N GLU A 63 -20.92 10.31 17.21
CA GLU A 63 -21.68 10.76 18.38
C GLU A 63 -22.58 9.66 19.00
N PRO A 64 -23.03 9.79 20.27
CA PRO A 64 -22.84 10.93 21.17
C PRO A 64 -21.41 11.07 21.66
N PHE A 65 -20.86 12.28 21.55
CA PHE A 65 -19.50 12.57 21.98
C PHE A 65 -19.44 12.71 23.50
N PRO A 66 -18.57 11.98 24.22
CA PRO A 66 -18.42 12.20 25.65
C PRO A 66 -17.88 13.61 25.90
N VAL A 67 -18.18 14.24 27.03
CA VAL A 67 -17.61 15.56 27.39
C VAL A 67 -16.10 15.43 27.71
N VAL A 68 -15.73 14.27 28.28
CA VAL A 68 -14.38 13.93 28.71
C VAL A 68 -13.90 12.72 27.92
N SER A 69 -12.74 12.83 27.28
CA SER A 69 -12.08 11.73 26.60
C SER A 69 -11.19 10.95 27.59
N PRO A 70 -11.35 9.62 27.69
CA PRO A 70 -10.43 8.78 28.48
C PRO A 70 -9.06 8.61 27.81
N TYR A 71 -8.90 9.04 26.54
CA TYR A 71 -7.68 8.91 25.75
C TYR A 71 -7.11 10.29 25.41
N ASN A 72 -6.08 10.72 26.16
CA ASN A 72 -5.43 12.01 25.94
C ASN A 72 -4.35 11.90 24.85
N TRP A 73 -4.65 12.31 23.62
CA TRP A 73 -3.66 12.52 22.56
C TRP A 73 -3.60 14.00 22.15
N ASN A 74 -3.02 14.81 23.04
CA ASN A 74 -2.71 16.20 22.74
C ASN A 74 -1.54 16.31 21.76
N ALA A 75 -1.66 17.18 20.76
CA ALA A 75 -0.53 17.61 19.93
C ALA A 75 0.52 18.37 20.78
N ASP A 76 0.05 19.05 21.83
CA ASP A 76 0.89 19.62 22.88
C ASP A 76 1.12 18.60 24.01
N LYS A 77 2.27 17.92 23.95
CA LYS A 77 2.68 16.92 24.96
C LYS A 77 2.93 17.51 26.35
N SER A 78 2.86 18.84 26.53
CA SER A 78 3.14 19.50 27.81
C SER A 78 1.95 19.56 28.77
N ASN A 79 0.72 19.36 28.28
CA ASN A 79 -0.49 19.40 29.11
C ASN A 79 -1.14 18.02 29.29
N THR A 80 -0.71 17.29 30.31
CA THR A 80 -1.23 15.96 30.66
C THR A 80 -2.59 15.98 31.38
N ARG A 81 -3.13 17.15 31.71
CA ARG A 81 -4.42 17.30 32.43
C ARG A 81 -5.63 17.61 31.54
N ASP A 82 -5.42 17.85 30.26
CA ASP A 82 -6.51 18.15 29.33
C ASP A 82 -7.15 16.85 28.81
N GLN A 83 -8.29 16.49 29.41
CA GLN A 83 -9.12 15.35 29.02
C GLN A 83 -10.35 15.78 28.19
N GLN A 84 -10.36 16.98 27.60
CA GLN A 84 -11.51 17.41 26.82
C GLN A 84 -11.60 16.65 25.49
N THR A 85 -12.81 16.22 25.16
CA THR A 85 -13.10 15.55 23.89
C THR A 85 -12.94 16.52 22.73
N ARG A 86 -12.26 16.08 21.67
CA ARG A 86 -12.20 16.84 20.41
C ARG A 86 -13.17 16.27 19.41
N VAL A 87 -13.95 17.15 18.81
CA VAL A 87 -14.83 16.78 17.69
C VAL A 87 -14.22 17.32 16.40
N THR A 88 -14.23 16.48 15.39
CA THR A 88 -13.84 16.82 14.03
C THR A 88 -15.08 16.98 13.18
N LEU A 89 -15.20 18.12 12.51
CA LEU A 89 -16.29 18.45 11.57
C LEU A 89 -15.76 18.60 10.16
N PHE A 90 -16.56 18.20 9.17
CA PHE A 90 -16.20 18.36 7.76
C PHE A 90 -16.79 19.64 7.17
N ALA A 91 -15.97 20.37 6.42
CA ALA A 91 -16.34 21.65 5.85
C ALA A 91 -15.87 21.81 4.41
N MET A 92 -16.69 22.47 3.59
CA MET A 92 -16.36 22.96 2.26
C MET A 92 -16.16 24.48 2.28
N ASN A 93 -15.66 25.02 1.15
CA ASN A 93 -15.43 26.46 0.95
C ASN A 93 -14.50 27.12 1.98
N LEU A 94 -13.59 26.33 2.58
CA LEU A 94 -12.55 26.86 3.47
C LEU A 94 -11.36 27.39 2.67
N SER A 95 -11.51 28.54 2.02
CA SER A 95 -10.47 29.17 1.21
C SER A 95 -9.60 30.08 2.08
N LEU A 96 -8.47 29.56 2.55
CA LEU A 96 -7.49 30.32 3.32
C LEU A 96 -6.63 31.21 2.41
N LEU A 97 -6.33 32.43 2.85
CA LEU A 97 -5.35 33.32 2.23
C LEU A 97 -3.92 32.82 2.52
N PRO A 98 -2.92 33.19 1.70
CA PRO A 98 -1.52 32.82 1.95
C PRO A 98 -1.07 33.23 3.36
N GLY A 99 -0.59 32.26 4.13
CA GLY A 99 -0.14 32.45 5.52
C GLY A 99 -1.22 32.24 6.59
N GLU A 100 -2.48 32.05 6.21
CA GLU A 100 -3.54 31.69 7.16
C GLU A 100 -3.50 30.20 7.53
N SER A 101 -4.01 29.91 8.73
CA SER A 101 -4.10 28.57 9.29
C SER A 101 -5.42 28.41 10.04
N ALA A 102 -5.54 27.35 10.86
CA ALA A 102 -6.67 27.14 11.78
C ALA A 102 -7.06 28.40 12.59
N ASN A 103 -6.08 29.27 12.89
CA ASN A 103 -6.30 30.52 13.65
C ASN A 103 -7.13 31.58 12.91
N ALA A 104 -7.34 31.44 11.59
CA ALA A 104 -8.19 32.32 10.81
C ALA A 104 -9.69 31.98 10.96
N LEU A 105 -10.01 30.83 11.55
CA LEU A 105 -11.38 30.40 11.80
C LEU A 105 -11.83 30.73 13.23
N THR A 106 -13.09 31.10 13.38
CA THR A 106 -13.79 31.10 14.67
C THR A 106 -14.88 30.05 14.67
N ALA A 107 -15.25 29.54 15.84
CA ALA A 107 -16.34 28.59 15.97
C ALA A 107 -17.19 28.88 17.21
N ASP A 108 -18.47 28.53 17.14
CA ASP A 108 -19.40 28.64 18.26
C ASP A 108 -20.37 27.44 18.29
N ALA A 109 -20.76 27.04 19.50
CA ALA A 109 -21.82 26.07 19.75
C ALA A 109 -23.01 26.77 20.42
N GLN A 110 -24.23 26.43 20.03
CA GLN A 110 -25.45 26.88 20.68
C GLN A 110 -26.25 25.69 21.23
N ASP A 111 -26.68 25.77 22.48
CA ASP A 111 -27.54 24.77 23.10
C ASP A 111 -29.04 24.98 22.75
N ALA A 112 -29.90 24.08 23.20
CA ALA A 112 -31.35 24.17 23.01
C ALA A 112 -32.01 25.34 23.76
N ALA A 113 -31.36 25.90 24.77
CA ALA A 113 -31.82 27.07 25.52
C ALA A 113 -31.39 28.40 24.85
N GLY A 114 -30.63 28.32 23.75
CA GLY A 114 -30.15 29.46 22.98
C GLY A 114 -28.83 30.06 23.49
N ASN A 115 -28.19 29.46 24.50
CA ASN A 115 -26.90 29.92 25.01
C ASN A 115 -25.79 29.61 24.01
N ILE A 116 -24.88 30.56 23.79
CA ILE A 116 -23.78 30.44 22.82
C ILE A 116 -22.45 30.28 23.56
N TYR A 117 -21.68 29.29 23.13
CA TYR A 117 -20.39 28.88 23.69
C TYR A 117 -19.30 29.02 22.62
N PRO A 118 -18.30 29.91 22.79
CA PRO A 118 -17.19 30.00 21.85
C PRO A 118 -16.34 28.72 21.85
N LEU A 119 -16.02 28.23 20.66
CA LEU A 119 -15.12 27.11 20.42
C LEU A 119 -13.85 27.62 19.73
N LYS A 120 -12.70 27.22 20.24
CA LYS A 120 -11.37 27.30 19.62
C LYS A 120 -11.23 26.27 18.50
N VAL A 121 -10.69 26.69 17.37
CA VAL A 121 -10.27 25.78 16.30
C VAL A 121 -8.81 25.38 16.54
N GLU A 122 -8.54 24.09 16.74
CA GLU A 122 -7.19 23.58 17.03
C GLU A 122 -6.41 23.20 15.76
N ALA A 123 -7.08 22.71 14.72
CA ALA A 123 -6.40 22.21 13.52
C ALA A 123 -7.29 22.29 12.28
N LEU A 124 -6.63 22.47 11.13
CA LEU A 124 -7.17 22.33 9.80
C LEU A 124 -6.22 21.43 9.00
N THR A 125 -6.75 20.38 8.39
CA THR A 125 -5.99 19.34 7.65
C THR A 125 -6.51 19.27 6.21
N ASN A 126 -6.01 18.33 5.39
CA ASN A 126 -6.59 18.06 4.06
C ASN A 126 -6.87 16.54 3.92
N PRO A 127 -8.08 16.09 3.55
CA PRO A 127 -9.28 16.87 3.21
C PRO A 127 -9.73 17.76 4.38
N LYS A 128 -10.30 18.95 4.11
CA LYS A 128 -10.49 20.03 5.09
C LYS A 128 -11.46 19.67 6.20
N TYR A 129 -10.92 19.29 7.36
CA TYR A 129 -11.70 19.11 8.60
C TYR A 129 -11.23 20.04 9.72
N VAL A 130 -12.18 20.52 10.53
CA VAL A 130 -11.98 21.50 11.59
C VAL A 130 -12.02 20.77 12.93
N ARG A 131 -10.92 20.81 13.68
CA ARG A 131 -10.83 20.28 15.05
C ARG A 131 -11.23 21.38 16.04
N LEU A 132 -12.21 21.13 16.91
CA LEU A 132 -12.70 22.12 17.88
C LEU A 132 -12.30 21.77 19.34
N GLN A 133 -11.92 22.78 20.11
CA GLN A 133 -11.64 22.79 21.56
C GLN A 133 -12.33 24.01 22.20
N PRO A 134 -12.62 24.06 23.49
CA PRO A 134 -12.91 25.31 24.22
C PRO A 134 -11.72 26.30 24.26
N ALA A 135 -11.96 27.62 24.28
CA ALA A 135 -10.90 28.64 24.30
C ALA A 135 -10.30 28.87 25.72
N PRO A 136 -8.98 29.10 25.88
CA PRO A 136 -8.36 29.34 27.20
C PRO A 136 -8.69 30.74 27.75
N GLY A 137 -9.01 30.83 29.05
CA GLY A 137 -9.12 32.12 29.77
C GLY A 137 -10.54 32.67 29.96
N ASN A 138 -11.59 31.90 29.63
CA ASN A 138 -12.96 32.28 29.91
C ASN A 138 -13.44 31.56 31.19
N PRO A 139 -13.80 32.27 32.29
CA PRO A 139 -14.15 31.62 33.55
C PRO A 139 -15.46 30.80 33.54
N ASN A 140 -16.16 30.67 32.40
CA ASN A 140 -17.43 29.94 32.29
C ASN A 140 -17.51 28.96 31.09
N LEU A 141 -16.40 28.39 30.62
CA LEU A 141 -16.41 27.35 29.57
C LEU A 141 -15.63 26.09 29.95
N GLN A 142 -16.06 25.46 31.04
CA GLN A 142 -16.29 24.01 30.94
C GLN A 142 -17.64 23.87 30.25
N ILE A 143 -17.81 22.95 29.29
CA ILE A 143 -19.16 22.48 28.97
C ILE A 143 -19.75 22.07 30.33
N PRO A 144 -20.70 22.84 30.90
CA PRO A 144 -21.06 22.65 32.30
C PRO A 144 -21.55 21.22 32.48
N THR A 145 -21.16 20.55 33.56
CA THR A 145 -21.70 19.22 33.90
C THR A 145 -23.23 19.20 33.91
N GLU A 146 -23.86 20.37 34.06
CA GLU A 146 -25.31 20.56 34.00
C GLU A 146 -25.88 20.90 32.60
N VAL A 147 -25.09 21.26 31.58
CA VAL A 147 -25.57 21.72 30.24
C VAL A 147 -25.00 20.87 29.08
N ALA A 148 -24.74 19.59 29.32
CA ALA A 148 -23.93 18.78 28.39
C ALA A 148 -24.46 17.38 28.06
N GLN A 149 -25.72 17.13 28.30
CA GLN A 149 -26.37 15.89 27.88
C GLN A 149 -27.47 16.28 26.89
N GLY A 150 -27.14 16.30 25.59
CA GLY A 150 -28.08 16.71 24.55
C GLY A 150 -27.44 17.14 23.22
N TRP A 151 -28.19 17.92 22.43
CA TRP A 151 -27.79 18.39 21.10
C TRP A 151 -27.23 19.82 21.14
N LEU A 152 -26.16 20.06 20.36
CA LEU A 152 -25.57 21.38 20.14
C LEU A 152 -25.61 21.73 18.65
N PHE A 153 -25.90 22.99 18.33
CA PHE A 153 -25.70 23.56 17.00
C PHE A 153 -24.32 24.17 16.88
N VAL A 154 -23.49 23.66 15.98
CA VAL A 154 -22.13 24.15 15.74
C VAL A 154 -22.08 24.97 14.47
N ARG A 155 -21.32 26.06 14.52
CA ARG A 155 -21.04 26.97 13.41
C ARG A 155 -19.55 27.30 13.36
N ILE A 156 -19.04 27.51 12.16
CA ILE A 156 -17.71 28.09 11.93
C ILE A 156 -17.83 29.39 11.14
N SER A 157 -16.87 30.29 11.30
CA SER A 157 -16.75 31.49 10.46
C SER A 157 -15.32 31.68 9.98
N LEU A 158 -15.17 32.13 8.73
CA LEU A 158 -13.89 32.48 8.12
C LEU A 158 -14.07 33.82 7.40
N HIS A 159 -13.14 34.77 7.63
CA HIS A 159 -13.20 36.13 7.04
C HIS A 159 -14.52 36.88 7.29
N GLY A 160 -15.18 36.62 8.43
CA GLY A 160 -16.48 37.21 8.76
C GLY A 160 -17.68 36.57 8.06
N LEU A 161 -17.47 35.57 7.21
CA LEU A 161 -18.52 34.77 6.60
C LEU A 161 -18.82 33.55 7.48
N ALA A 162 -20.06 33.46 7.94
CA ALA A 162 -20.51 32.36 8.79
C ALA A 162 -21.02 31.17 7.97
N SER A 163 -20.80 29.96 8.46
CA SER A 163 -21.32 28.73 7.87
C SER A 163 -22.80 28.50 8.16
N ASN A 164 -23.40 27.52 7.47
CA ASN A 164 -24.57 26.83 7.98
C ASN A 164 -24.27 26.21 9.36
N ARG A 165 -25.32 25.94 10.13
CA ARG A 165 -25.21 25.28 11.43
C ARG A 165 -25.50 23.79 11.29
N VAL A 166 -24.76 22.96 12.03
CA VAL A 166 -24.99 21.51 12.09
C VAL A 166 -25.19 21.05 13.53
N ARG A 167 -25.99 20.00 13.71
CA ARG A 167 -26.25 19.40 15.02
C ARG A 167 -25.22 18.31 15.32
N ILE A 168 -24.71 18.31 16.55
CA ILE A 168 -23.97 17.19 17.14
C ILE A 168 -24.55 16.81 18.49
N ALA A 169 -24.48 15.53 18.87
CA ALA A 169 -24.90 15.03 20.18
C ALA A 169 -23.70 14.90 21.13
N VAL A 170 -23.86 15.39 22.36
CA VAL A 170 -22.87 15.31 23.44
C VAL A 170 -23.49 14.59 24.64
N GLY A 171 -22.80 13.57 25.17
CA GLY A 171 -23.17 12.83 26.37
C GLY A 171 -24.26 11.76 26.19
N GLN A 172 -25.39 12.07 25.54
CA GLN A 172 -26.49 11.12 25.29
C GLN A 172 -27.10 11.31 23.90
N SER A 173 -27.69 10.25 23.33
CA SER A 173 -28.50 10.31 22.11
C SER A 173 -29.99 10.19 22.48
N GLY A 174 -30.73 11.31 22.47
CA GLY A 174 -32.18 11.33 22.72
C GLY A 174 -32.68 12.66 23.28
N GLY A 175 -33.94 13.01 22.99
CA GLY A 175 -34.64 14.17 23.57
C GLY A 175 -34.48 15.53 22.85
N GLY A 176 -33.91 15.56 21.64
CA GLY A 176 -33.86 16.79 20.83
C GLY A 176 -35.22 17.16 20.23
N PRO A 177 -35.47 18.43 19.89
CA PRO A 177 -36.73 18.85 19.28
C PRO A 177 -37.04 17.99 18.03
N ALA A 178 -38.30 17.55 17.94
CA ALA A 178 -38.81 16.86 16.77
C ALA A 178 -38.75 17.81 15.58
N THR A 179 -37.79 17.57 14.67
CA THR A 179 -37.75 18.13 13.30
C THR A 179 -38.29 19.55 13.18
N ASP A 180 -37.45 20.56 13.43
CA ASP A 180 -37.78 21.94 13.06
C ASP A 180 -37.88 22.09 11.53
N PRO A 181 -38.72 23.02 11.04
CA PRO A 181 -39.08 23.14 9.63
C PRO A 181 -37.85 23.40 8.75
N ALA A 182 -37.77 22.64 7.67
CA ALA A 182 -36.61 22.38 6.82
C ALA A 182 -36.02 23.56 6.02
N THR A 183 -36.26 24.82 6.40
CA THR A 183 -35.96 25.97 5.51
C THR A 183 -34.72 26.79 5.83
N GLU A 184 -34.09 26.65 7.02
CA GLU A 184 -32.89 27.43 7.38
C GLU A 184 -31.58 26.63 7.49
N PHE A 185 -31.63 25.30 7.37
CA PHE A 185 -30.52 24.44 7.83
C PHE A 185 -30.07 23.38 6.83
N ILE A 186 -30.50 23.46 5.57
CA ILE A 186 -30.02 22.58 4.52
C ILE A 186 -28.66 23.13 4.06
N SER A 187 -27.60 22.34 4.22
CA SER A 187 -26.37 22.56 3.44
C SER A 187 -26.80 22.50 1.98
N PRO A 188 -26.77 23.60 1.20
CA PRO A 188 -27.17 23.52 -0.19
C PRO A 188 -26.25 22.47 -0.82
N ALA A 189 -26.86 21.39 -1.34
CA ALA A 189 -26.15 20.55 -2.29
C ALA A 189 -25.53 21.50 -3.32
N PRO A 190 -24.24 21.37 -3.65
CA PRO A 190 -23.58 22.27 -4.59
C PRO A 190 -24.53 22.55 -5.77
N ALA A 191 -24.88 23.82 -5.99
CA ALA A 191 -25.85 24.20 -7.04
C ALA A 191 -25.40 23.72 -8.43
N VAL A 192 -24.12 23.41 -8.54
CA VAL A 192 -23.48 22.67 -9.61
C VAL A 192 -22.88 21.44 -8.95
N GLU A 193 -23.37 20.24 -9.31
CA GLU A 193 -22.66 19.00 -9.02
C GLU A 193 -21.19 19.23 -9.41
N PRO A 194 -20.21 19.04 -8.50
CA PRO A 194 -18.81 19.21 -8.84
C PRO A 194 -18.60 18.45 -10.14
N ALA A 195 -18.09 19.13 -11.17
CA ALA A 195 -17.82 18.48 -12.44
C ALA A 195 -17.13 17.15 -12.12
N PRO A 196 -17.63 16.00 -12.64
CA PRO A 196 -17.07 14.71 -12.31
C PRO A 196 -15.57 14.83 -12.42
N LEU A 197 -14.85 14.42 -11.36
CA LEU A 197 -13.39 14.50 -11.36
C LEU A 197 -12.93 13.94 -12.69
N PRO A 198 -12.12 14.70 -13.46
CA PRO A 198 -11.68 14.22 -14.75
C PRO A 198 -11.10 12.82 -14.53
N PRO A 199 -11.45 11.85 -15.40
CA PRO A 199 -10.96 10.49 -15.24
C PRO A 199 -9.45 10.53 -15.07
N LEU A 200 -8.95 9.76 -14.11
CA LEU A 200 -7.52 9.67 -13.82
C LEU A 200 -6.78 9.40 -15.13
N ALA A 201 -5.96 10.38 -15.53
CA ALA A 201 -5.20 10.31 -16.76
C ALA A 201 -3.76 9.89 -16.44
N ALA A 202 -3.16 9.14 -17.36
CA ALA A 202 -1.74 8.80 -17.28
C ALA A 202 -0.90 10.08 -17.32
N LYS A 203 -0.02 10.27 -16.34
CA LYS A 203 0.92 11.39 -16.35
C LYS A 203 2.14 11.01 -17.21
N ALA A 204 2.66 11.96 -17.98
CA ALA A 204 3.78 11.71 -18.89
C ALA A 204 5.06 11.32 -18.13
N TYR A 205 5.36 11.99 -17.02
CA TYR A 205 6.58 11.82 -16.22
C TYR A 205 7.86 11.84 -17.09
N GLY A 206 7.89 12.76 -18.06
CA GLY A 206 9.01 12.97 -18.97
C GLY A 206 10.17 13.75 -18.33
N PRO A 207 11.22 14.07 -19.12
CA PRO A 207 12.34 14.90 -18.70
C PRO A 207 11.88 16.21 -18.04
N GLY A 208 12.42 16.52 -16.87
CA GLY A 208 12.10 17.77 -16.15
C GLY A 208 10.75 17.81 -15.42
N GLU A 209 9.87 16.82 -15.55
CA GLU A 209 8.50 16.90 -15.01
C GLU A 209 8.35 16.55 -13.52
N ALA A 210 9.32 15.85 -12.94
CA ALA A 210 9.33 15.47 -11.53
C ALA A 210 10.24 16.40 -10.73
N SER A 211 9.84 16.72 -9.49
CA SER A 211 10.71 17.46 -8.57
C SER A 211 11.83 16.57 -8.04
N ALA A 212 12.94 17.16 -7.58
CA ALA A 212 14.02 16.41 -6.94
C ALA A 212 13.52 15.59 -5.73
N ALA A 213 12.57 16.13 -4.95
CA ALA A 213 11.96 15.43 -3.82
C ALA A 213 11.13 14.21 -4.27
N ASP A 214 10.41 14.33 -5.39
CA ASP A 214 9.66 13.21 -5.98
C ASP A 214 10.57 12.11 -6.48
N ILE A 215 11.69 12.48 -7.11
CA ILE A 215 12.70 11.57 -7.62
C ILE A 215 13.39 10.85 -6.46
N THR A 216 13.76 11.55 -5.39
CA THR A 216 14.31 10.93 -4.18
C THR A 216 13.33 9.91 -3.59
N ARG A 217 12.05 10.27 -3.46
CA ARG A 217 11.03 9.33 -2.96
C ARG A 217 10.84 8.12 -3.88
N LEU A 218 10.91 8.33 -5.20
CA LEU A 218 10.89 7.23 -6.16
C LEU A 218 12.10 6.30 -5.95
N LEU A 219 13.30 6.85 -5.82
CA LEU A 219 14.52 6.07 -5.58
C LEU A 219 14.43 5.25 -4.28
N GLU A 220 13.86 5.80 -3.20
CA GLU A 220 13.60 5.02 -1.98
C GLU A 220 12.61 3.85 -2.17
N GLN A 221 11.77 3.90 -3.20
CA GLN A 221 10.81 2.85 -3.54
C GLN A 221 11.40 1.85 -4.54
N THR A 222 12.17 2.32 -5.52
CA THR A 222 12.72 1.53 -6.64
C THR A 222 14.13 1.02 -6.42
N THR A 223 14.87 1.57 -5.45
CA THR A 223 16.24 1.16 -5.10
C THR A 223 16.37 0.99 -3.60
N TRP A 224 17.59 0.73 -3.11
CA TRP A 224 17.92 0.75 -1.69
C TRP A 224 18.22 2.16 -1.14
N GLY A 225 17.87 3.20 -1.91
CA GLY A 225 18.13 4.61 -1.62
C GLY A 225 18.93 5.28 -2.75
N PRO A 226 18.85 6.62 -2.89
CA PRO A 226 19.67 7.36 -3.84
C PRO A 226 21.14 7.34 -3.44
N LYS A 227 22.05 7.32 -4.42
CA LYS A 227 23.48 7.60 -4.15
C LYS A 227 23.65 9.01 -3.58
N GLY A 228 24.56 9.14 -2.62
CA GLY A 228 24.85 10.41 -1.93
C GLY A 228 25.52 11.48 -2.80
N ASP A 229 25.94 11.15 -4.02
CA ASP A 229 26.57 12.07 -4.97
C ASP A 229 25.56 12.78 -5.90
N GLY A 230 24.26 12.46 -5.79
CA GLY A 230 23.20 13.08 -6.58
C GLY A 230 23.09 12.59 -8.03
N THR A 231 23.92 11.62 -8.45
CA THR A 231 23.95 11.13 -9.83
C THR A 231 22.63 10.49 -10.27
N ASP A 232 22.01 9.69 -9.40
CA ASP A 232 20.72 9.04 -9.71
C ASP A 232 19.60 10.08 -9.90
N VAL A 233 19.58 11.14 -9.08
CA VAL A 233 18.58 12.20 -9.18
C VAL A 233 18.75 12.99 -10.48
N ALA A 234 19.99 13.37 -10.82
CA ALA A 234 20.30 14.07 -12.06
C ALA A 234 19.93 13.25 -13.29
N HIS A 235 20.21 11.94 -13.28
CA HIS A 235 19.85 11.02 -14.35
C HIS A 235 18.34 10.98 -14.56
N ILE A 236 17.55 10.73 -13.51
CA ILE A 236 16.09 10.66 -13.61
C ILE A 236 15.49 12.02 -14.02
N GLN A 237 16.06 13.14 -13.59
CA GLN A 237 15.64 14.47 -14.06
C GLN A 237 15.82 14.62 -15.57
N GLN A 238 16.89 14.03 -16.12
CA GLN A 238 17.23 14.07 -17.54
C GLN A 238 16.38 13.12 -18.39
N VAL A 239 16.16 11.88 -17.95
CA VAL A 239 15.45 10.86 -18.76
C VAL A 239 13.95 10.81 -18.48
N GLY A 240 13.51 11.25 -17.30
CA GLY A 240 12.14 11.09 -16.81
C GLY A 240 11.91 9.75 -16.11
N ILE A 241 10.88 9.67 -15.26
CA ILE A 241 10.60 8.49 -14.42
C ILE A 241 10.29 7.26 -15.27
N ARG A 242 9.52 7.42 -16.36
CA ARG A 242 9.12 6.27 -17.19
C ARG A 242 10.32 5.62 -17.87
N ALA A 243 11.20 6.43 -18.47
CA ALA A 243 12.41 5.93 -19.09
C ALA A 243 13.34 5.25 -18.08
N PHE A 244 13.49 5.83 -16.88
CA PHE A 244 14.24 5.19 -15.79
C PHE A 244 13.65 3.84 -15.38
N LEU A 245 12.32 3.72 -15.26
CA LEU A 245 11.69 2.42 -14.97
C LEU A 245 11.96 1.41 -16.09
N ASP A 246 11.93 1.84 -17.35
CA ASP A 246 12.24 0.98 -18.49
C ASP A 246 13.70 0.50 -18.47
N GLU A 247 14.65 1.37 -18.11
CA GLU A 247 16.05 0.97 -17.85
C GLU A 247 16.13 -0.07 -16.74
N GLN A 248 15.41 0.13 -15.63
CA GLN A 248 15.40 -0.81 -14.50
C GLN A 248 14.78 -2.17 -14.86
N PHE A 249 13.70 -2.19 -15.65
CA PHE A 249 13.09 -3.44 -16.10
C PHE A 249 13.98 -4.22 -17.08
N ASN A 250 14.80 -3.51 -17.86
CA ASN A 250 15.67 -4.10 -18.88
C ASN A 250 17.12 -4.31 -18.40
N ALA A 251 17.45 -3.92 -17.18
CA ALA A 251 18.80 -4.08 -16.63
C ALA A 251 19.22 -5.57 -16.65
N PRO A 252 20.40 -5.89 -17.21
CA PRO A 252 20.86 -7.26 -17.30
C PRO A 252 21.24 -7.81 -15.93
N VAL A 253 20.88 -9.07 -15.69
CA VAL A 253 21.23 -9.80 -14.48
C VAL A 253 22.66 -10.35 -14.54
N ALA A 254 23.29 -10.53 -13.37
CA ALA A 254 24.66 -11.04 -13.27
C ALA A 254 24.79 -12.52 -13.71
N ASN A 255 23.86 -13.40 -13.29
CA ASN A 255 23.81 -14.80 -13.72
C ASN A 255 22.75 -14.98 -14.82
N THR A 256 23.17 -14.70 -16.06
CA THR A 256 22.31 -14.80 -17.25
C THR A 256 21.73 -16.19 -17.48
N SER A 257 22.46 -17.25 -17.11
CA SER A 257 22.00 -18.64 -17.25
C SER A 257 20.80 -18.97 -16.36
N LYS A 258 20.68 -18.28 -15.21
CA LYS A 258 19.59 -18.43 -14.25
C LYS A 258 18.56 -17.31 -14.33
N GLY A 259 18.81 -16.29 -15.16
CA GLY A 259 17.99 -15.09 -15.22
C GLY A 259 17.95 -14.32 -13.90
N SER A 260 19.02 -14.39 -13.08
CA SER A 260 19.04 -13.85 -11.72
C SER A 260 20.37 -13.19 -11.35
N ASP A 261 20.38 -12.27 -10.39
CA ASP A 261 21.58 -11.71 -9.77
C ASP A 261 22.15 -12.57 -8.64
N TRP A 262 21.50 -13.68 -8.31
CA TRP A 262 22.01 -14.66 -7.35
C TRP A 262 22.96 -15.65 -8.06
N PRO A 263 24.20 -15.84 -7.56
CA PRO A 263 25.18 -16.72 -8.19
C PRO A 263 24.80 -18.18 -8.05
N ASP A 264 25.41 -19.06 -8.84
CA ASP A 264 25.42 -20.48 -8.51
C ASP A 264 26.44 -20.74 -7.39
N LEU A 265 26.05 -21.52 -6.39
CA LEU A 265 26.92 -21.91 -5.29
C LEU A 265 27.29 -23.38 -5.40
N THR A 266 28.50 -23.71 -4.93
CA THR A 266 28.91 -25.10 -4.75
C THR A 266 28.06 -25.76 -3.67
N PHE A 267 27.66 -27.01 -3.92
CA PHE A 267 26.94 -27.81 -2.94
C PHE A 267 27.93 -28.72 -2.20
N PRO A 268 28.25 -28.42 -0.93
CA PRO A 268 29.16 -29.23 -0.12
C PRO A 268 28.50 -30.56 0.27
N LEU A 269 29.29 -31.50 0.82
CA LEU A 269 28.74 -32.69 1.47
C LEU A 269 27.73 -32.32 2.57
N ASP A 270 26.75 -33.18 2.79
CA ASP A 270 25.79 -33.01 3.87
C ASP A 270 26.48 -33.14 5.23
N ASP A 271 27.48 -34.02 5.35
CA ASP A 271 28.32 -34.16 6.52
C ASP A 271 29.42 -33.08 6.56
N SER A 272 29.24 -32.08 7.42
CA SER A 272 30.21 -30.99 7.61
C SER A 272 31.53 -31.44 8.21
N THR A 273 31.57 -32.58 8.90
CA THR A 273 32.81 -33.12 9.47
C THR A 273 33.71 -33.72 8.39
N GLN A 274 33.12 -34.23 7.31
CA GLN A 274 33.84 -34.71 6.13
C GLN A 274 34.24 -33.57 5.20
N GLN A 275 33.37 -32.58 4.99
CA GLN A 275 33.68 -31.44 4.12
C GLN A 275 34.70 -30.48 4.73
N CYS A 276 34.59 -30.23 6.04
CA CYS A 276 35.43 -29.30 6.80
C CYS A 276 36.13 -30.06 7.94
N PRO A 277 37.06 -30.99 7.64
CA PRO A 277 37.71 -31.82 8.64
C PRO A 277 38.62 -31.00 9.55
N THR A 278 38.88 -31.53 10.74
CA THR A 278 39.93 -30.99 11.61
C THR A 278 41.29 -31.41 11.05
N ASP A 279 42.18 -30.45 10.79
CA ASP A 279 43.56 -30.70 10.34
C ASP A 279 44.55 -29.96 11.26
N PRO A 280 45.05 -30.61 12.32
CA PRO A 280 45.99 -29.98 13.25
C PRO A 280 47.36 -29.65 12.63
N VAL A 281 47.69 -30.24 11.47
CA VAL A 281 49.00 -30.07 10.83
C VAL A 281 48.99 -28.83 9.94
N ASN A 282 47.96 -28.69 9.10
CA ASN A 282 47.87 -27.58 8.14
C ASN A 282 46.94 -26.44 8.61
N ASP A 283 46.12 -26.65 9.64
CA ASP A 283 45.22 -25.65 10.23
C ASP A 283 45.32 -25.62 11.77
N PRO A 284 46.51 -25.36 12.35
CA PRO A 284 46.72 -25.41 13.80
C PRO A 284 45.88 -24.40 14.59
N SER A 285 45.39 -23.32 13.95
CA SER A 285 44.50 -22.33 14.55
C SER A 285 43.01 -22.64 14.36
N GLY A 286 42.66 -23.61 13.50
CA GLY A 286 41.27 -23.91 13.12
C GLY A 286 40.61 -22.88 12.20
N ALA A 287 41.39 -21.93 11.66
CA ALA A 287 40.88 -20.82 10.86
C ALA A 287 40.34 -21.30 9.50
N ILE A 288 40.99 -22.29 8.88
CA ILE A 288 40.55 -22.86 7.59
C ILE A 288 39.23 -23.59 7.80
N LYS A 289 39.12 -24.42 8.85
CA LYS A 289 37.87 -25.09 9.21
C LYS A 289 36.75 -24.10 9.49
N ALA A 290 37.01 -23.05 10.27
CA ALA A 290 36.02 -22.02 10.60
C ALA A 290 35.53 -21.29 9.34
N ALA A 291 36.43 -20.93 8.41
CA ALA A 291 36.06 -20.34 7.13
C ALA A 291 35.22 -21.30 6.28
N CYS A 292 35.60 -22.58 6.20
CA CYS A 292 34.84 -23.62 5.50
C CYS A 292 33.41 -23.75 6.04
N LEU A 293 33.24 -23.81 7.36
CA LEU A 293 31.93 -23.87 8.01
C LEU A 293 31.09 -22.62 7.75
N ARG A 294 31.69 -21.43 7.86
CA ARG A 294 31.01 -20.15 7.56
C ARG A 294 30.53 -20.12 6.11
N ASP A 295 31.39 -20.50 5.17
CA ASP A 295 31.13 -20.32 3.73
C ASP A 295 30.20 -21.39 3.14
N ASN A 296 30.05 -22.55 3.80
CA ASN A 296 29.27 -23.68 3.28
C ASN A 296 28.07 -24.09 4.15
N TYR A 297 28.10 -23.79 5.45
CA TYR A 297 27.12 -24.27 6.44
C TYR A 297 26.54 -23.15 7.30
N SER A 298 26.67 -21.89 6.85
CA SER A 298 25.99 -20.75 7.45
C SER A 298 25.38 -19.88 6.36
N ILE A 299 24.36 -19.09 6.70
CA ILE A 299 23.69 -18.21 5.74
C ILE A 299 24.54 -16.98 5.32
N TYR A 300 25.77 -16.88 5.83
CA TYR A 300 26.67 -15.75 5.59
C TYR A 300 26.88 -15.41 4.11
N PRO A 301 27.11 -16.37 3.18
CA PRO A 301 27.26 -16.04 1.76
C PRO A 301 26.00 -15.43 1.14
N VAL A 302 24.81 -15.88 1.56
CA VAL A 302 23.54 -15.34 1.08
C VAL A 302 23.35 -13.91 1.58
N GLN A 303 23.63 -13.64 2.86
CA GLN A 303 23.58 -12.29 3.43
C GLN A 303 24.58 -11.36 2.73
N LYS A 304 25.82 -11.82 2.53
CA LYS A 304 26.85 -11.06 1.80
C LYS A 304 26.40 -10.73 0.37
N GLN A 305 25.81 -11.68 -0.33
CA GLN A 305 25.33 -11.47 -1.69
C GLN A 305 24.15 -10.49 -1.72
N PHE A 306 23.20 -10.58 -0.79
CA PHE A 306 22.11 -9.62 -0.65
C PHE A 306 22.64 -8.18 -0.54
N PHE A 307 23.58 -7.93 0.38
CA PHE A 307 24.16 -6.59 0.55
C PHE A 307 25.01 -6.15 -0.64
N THR A 308 25.70 -7.09 -1.31
CA THR A 308 26.44 -6.79 -2.54
C THR A 308 25.47 -6.30 -3.62
N ASN A 309 24.39 -7.04 -3.87
CA ASN A 309 23.35 -6.65 -4.82
C ASN A 309 22.71 -5.31 -4.44
N ALA A 310 22.43 -5.10 -3.15
CA ALA A 310 21.80 -3.89 -2.67
C ALA A 310 22.68 -2.64 -2.83
N LEU A 311 23.97 -2.74 -2.48
CA LEU A 311 24.89 -1.60 -2.45
C LEU A 311 25.53 -1.28 -3.81
N THR A 312 25.79 -2.30 -4.64
CA THR A 312 26.58 -2.13 -5.88
C THR A 312 25.90 -2.68 -7.13
N GLY A 313 24.80 -3.42 -7.00
CA GLY A 313 24.09 -4.02 -8.13
C GLY A 313 23.36 -2.99 -9.00
N GLN A 314 23.26 -3.25 -10.30
CA GLN A 314 22.58 -2.37 -11.27
C GLN A 314 21.06 -2.60 -11.34
N THR A 315 20.60 -3.80 -11.00
CA THR A 315 19.21 -4.28 -11.07
C THR A 315 18.41 -3.94 -9.81
N GLN A 316 18.55 -2.70 -9.33
CA GLN A 316 18.01 -2.25 -8.05
C GLN A 316 16.51 -2.52 -7.89
N LEU A 317 15.69 -2.19 -8.90
CA LEU A 317 14.25 -2.46 -8.86
C LEU A 317 13.92 -3.95 -8.80
N ARG A 318 14.69 -4.79 -9.51
CA ARG A 318 14.51 -6.25 -9.48
C ARG A 318 14.74 -6.77 -8.08
N GLN A 319 15.82 -6.34 -7.42
CA GLN A 319 16.13 -6.72 -6.04
C GLN A 319 15.04 -6.28 -5.07
N ARG A 320 14.47 -5.08 -5.24
CA ARG A 320 13.36 -4.57 -4.43
C ARG A 320 12.10 -5.41 -4.58
N VAL A 321 11.74 -5.76 -5.81
CA VAL A 321 10.56 -6.59 -6.07
C VAL A 321 10.79 -8.02 -5.59
N ALA A 322 11.96 -8.61 -5.82
CA ALA A 322 12.32 -9.94 -5.31
C ALA A 322 12.26 -9.98 -3.78
N PHE A 323 12.70 -8.92 -3.09
CA PHE A 323 12.60 -8.80 -1.64
C PHE A 323 11.16 -8.67 -1.15
N ALA A 324 10.31 -7.91 -1.84
CA ALA A 324 8.88 -7.88 -1.55
C ALA A 324 8.23 -9.26 -1.74
N LEU A 325 8.59 -9.98 -2.81
CA LEU A 325 8.11 -11.34 -3.06
C LEU A 325 8.62 -12.34 -2.02
N HIS A 326 9.83 -12.18 -1.49
CA HIS A 326 10.36 -13.01 -0.39
C HIS A 326 9.53 -12.87 0.90
N GLN A 327 8.96 -11.68 1.15
CA GLN A 327 8.07 -11.42 2.30
C GLN A 327 6.66 -12.00 2.12
N ILE A 328 6.27 -12.34 0.88
CA ILE A 328 5.00 -12.98 0.56
C ILE A 328 5.19 -14.51 0.50
N LEU A 329 6.15 -14.98 -0.28
CA LEU A 329 6.42 -16.40 -0.56
C LEU A 329 7.51 -16.96 0.35
N VAL A 330 7.31 -16.88 1.67
CA VAL A 330 8.35 -17.00 2.70
C VAL A 330 8.96 -18.40 2.82
N VAL A 331 10.29 -18.44 3.02
CA VAL A 331 11.02 -19.56 3.66
C VAL A 331 11.91 -19.02 4.79
N SER A 332 12.33 -19.87 5.73
CA SER A 332 13.15 -19.46 6.88
C SER A 332 14.53 -20.09 6.88
N ASN A 333 15.53 -19.32 7.31
CA ASN A 333 16.90 -19.82 7.54
C ASN A 333 17.02 -20.74 8.76
N LEU A 334 16.00 -20.82 9.62
CA LEU A 334 15.97 -21.77 10.74
C LEU A 334 15.82 -23.21 10.23
N THR A 335 15.15 -23.39 9.09
CA THR A 335 15.02 -24.67 8.39
C THR A 335 16.05 -24.77 7.27
N ILE A 336 16.11 -23.75 6.41
CA ILE A 336 16.99 -23.70 5.24
C ILE A 336 18.28 -22.95 5.60
N ASN A 337 19.14 -23.62 6.37
CA ASN A 337 20.29 -22.97 7.02
C ASN A 337 21.59 -22.97 6.20
N ARG A 338 21.57 -23.52 4.98
CA ARG A 338 22.73 -23.57 4.08
C ARG A 338 22.57 -22.60 2.92
N PRO A 339 23.66 -21.93 2.51
CA PRO A 339 23.60 -20.94 1.45
C PRO A 339 23.26 -21.58 0.10
N SER A 340 23.84 -22.76 -0.21
CA SER A 340 23.55 -23.52 -1.42
C SER A 340 22.11 -24.05 -1.47
N TRP A 341 21.47 -24.28 -0.32
CA TRP A 341 20.08 -24.73 -0.25
C TRP A 341 19.07 -23.59 -0.46
N MET A 342 19.40 -22.40 0.05
CA MET A 342 18.55 -21.20 -0.08
C MET A 342 18.61 -20.58 -1.48
N THR A 343 19.77 -20.63 -2.13
CA THR A 343 20.05 -19.85 -3.34
C THR A 343 19.11 -20.16 -4.51
N PRO A 344 18.75 -21.42 -4.83
CA PRO A 344 17.81 -21.72 -5.92
C PRO A 344 16.41 -21.11 -5.72
N TYR A 345 15.94 -20.99 -4.48
CA TYR A 345 14.70 -20.30 -4.15
C TYR A 345 14.82 -18.78 -4.37
N LEU A 346 15.93 -18.16 -3.95
CA LEU A 346 16.19 -16.74 -4.18
C LEU A 346 16.34 -16.41 -5.68
N GLN A 347 16.99 -17.30 -6.44
CA GLN A 347 17.06 -17.22 -7.90
C GLN A 347 15.67 -17.27 -8.53
N ALA A 348 14.75 -18.09 -8.02
CA ALA A 348 13.38 -18.18 -8.53
C ALA A 348 12.58 -16.89 -8.32
N LEU A 349 12.69 -16.27 -7.13
CA LEU A 349 12.06 -14.98 -6.84
C LEU A 349 12.59 -13.88 -7.76
N ASP A 350 13.91 -13.79 -7.89
CA ASP A 350 14.61 -12.73 -8.60
C ASP A 350 14.44 -12.81 -10.13
N ARG A 351 14.50 -14.03 -10.69
CA ARG A 351 14.19 -14.26 -12.11
C ARG A 351 12.76 -13.87 -12.45
N ASN A 352 11.81 -14.19 -11.57
CA ASN A 352 10.39 -13.96 -11.82
C ASN A 352 9.90 -12.59 -11.34
N ALA A 353 10.75 -11.71 -10.79
CA ALA A 353 10.36 -10.40 -10.26
C ALA A 353 9.52 -9.55 -11.24
N PHE A 354 9.78 -9.67 -12.54
CA PHE A 354 9.04 -8.98 -13.62
C PHE A 354 8.26 -9.93 -14.53
N GLY A 355 8.15 -11.20 -14.15
CA GLY A 355 7.52 -12.26 -14.94
C GLY A 355 6.02 -12.40 -14.69
N SER A 356 5.51 -13.62 -14.91
CA SER A 356 4.13 -13.97 -14.58
C SER A 356 4.04 -14.48 -13.14
N TYR A 357 3.06 -13.99 -12.37
CA TYR A 357 2.79 -14.50 -11.03
C TYR A 357 2.49 -16.00 -11.02
N ARG A 358 1.86 -16.53 -12.07
CA ARG A 358 1.61 -17.97 -12.22
C ARG A 358 2.90 -18.77 -12.41
N THR A 359 3.86 -18.23 -13.16
CA THR A 359 5.19 -18.84 -13.32
C THR A 359 5.96 -18.79 -12.01
N LEU A 360 5.98 -17.63 -11.35
CA LEU A 360 6.58 -17.46 -10.02
C LEU A 360 6.06 -18.49 -9.01
N LEU A 361 4.73 -18.62 -8.90
CA LEU A 361 4.11 -19.54 -7.95
C LEU A 361 4.51 -21.00 -8.23
N GLY A 362 4.56 -21.40 -9.50
CA GLY A 362 5.01 -22.74 -9.90
C GLY A 362 6.49 -22.99 -9.62
N ASP A 363 7.37 -22.05 -10.01
CA ASP A 363 8.81 -22.13 -9.78
C ASP A 363 9.11 -22.26 -8.28
N VAL A 364 8.51 -21.41 -7.44
CA VAL A 364 8.74 -21.43 -5.98
C VAL A 364 8.20 -22.70 -5.34
N THR A 365 7.00 -23.16 -5.73
CA THR A 365 6.37 -24.40 -5.22
C THR A 365 7.32 -25.59 -5.32
N LEU A 366 8.07 -25.69 -6.41
CA LEU A 366 8.95 -26.82 -6.67
C LEU A 366 10.40 -26.61 -6.23
N THR A 367 10.75 -25.47 -5.64
CA THR A 367 12.08 -25.33 -5.04
C THR A 367 12.23 -26.30 -3.87
N PRO A 368 13.36 -27.03 -3.74
CA PRO A 368 13.59 -27.90 -2.59
C PRO A 368 13.52 -27.16 -1.25
N ALA A 369 13.97 -25.90 -1.19
CA ALA A 369 13.85 -25.06 -0.01
C ALA A 369 12.40 -24.87 0.46
N MET A 370 11.49 -24.54 -0.46
CA MET A 370 10.07 -24.41 -0.12
C MET A 370 9.43 -25.75 0.24
N GLY A 371 9.81 -26.81 -0.49
CA GLY A 371 9.31 -28.16 -0.26
C GLY A 371 9.71 -28.73 1.10
N ASP A 372 10.89 -28.41 1.60
CA ASP A 372 11.35 -28.76 2.94
C ASP A 372 10.73 -27.87 4.01
N TYR A 373 10.64 -26.56 3.75
CA TYR A 373 10.11 -25.60 4.71
C TYR A 373 8.65 -25.86 5.10
N LEU A 374 7.85 -26.36 4.16
CA LEU A 374 6.42 -26.66 4.35
C LEU A 374 6.10 -28.15 4.21
N ASP A 375 7.10 -29.02 4.36
CA ASP A 375 6.97 -30.49 4.38
C ASP A 375 6.29 -31.13 3.16
N MET A 376 6.21 -30.43 2.02
CA MET A 376 5.65 -30.97 0.78
C MET A 376 6.46 -32.18 0.29
N ASN A 377 7.78 -32.19 0.54
CA ASN A 377 8.65 -33.32 0.23
C ASN A 377 8.33 -34.59 1.07
N GLN A 378 7.63 -34.46 2.21
CA GLN A 378 7.22 -35.57 3.07
C GLN A 378 5.74 -35.95 2.91
N SER A 379 4.94 -35.11 2.23
CA SER A 379 3.52 -35.36 2.00
C SER A 379 3.31 -36.56 1.07
N THR A 380 2.53 -37.55 1.50
CA THR A 380 2.18 -38.74 0.71
C THR A 380 0.69 -39.05 0.81
N ALA A 381 0.14 -39.83 -0.13
CA ALA A 381 -1.27 -40.23 -0.12
C ALA A 381 -1.69 -40.92 1.20
N SER A 382 -0.80 -41.70 1.81
CA SER A 382 -1.04 -42.38 3.09
C SER A 382 -0.75 -41.52 4.33
N SER A 383 0.00 -40.44 4.16
CA SER A 383 0.37 -39.51 5.24
C SER A 383 0.40 -38.09 4.67
N PRO A 384 -0.76 -37.52 4.33
CA PRO A 384 -0.84 -36.19 3.73
C PRO A 384 -0.44 -35.11 4.74
N ASN A 385 0.31 -34.11 4.29
CA ASN A 385 0.67 -32.93 5.09
C ASN A 385 0.06 -31.67 4.47
N GLU A 386 -0.76 -30.95 5.24
CA GLU A 386 -1.52 -29.79 4.78
C GLU A 386 -0.76 -28.45 4.83
N ASN A 387 0.45 -28.40 5.38
CA ASN A 387 1.19 -27.16 5.59
C ASN A 387 1.30 -26.34 4.30
N PHE A 388 1.87 -26.91 3.23
CA PHE A 388 1.95 -26.21 1.95
C PHE A 388 0.57 -25.85 1.38
N ALA A 389 -0.43 -26.74 1.50
CA ALA A 389 -1.78 -26.49 1.00
C ALA A 389 -2.45 -25.29 1.70
N ARG A 390 -2.20 -25.14 3.01
CA ARG A 390 -2.67 -23.99 3.79
C ARG A 390 -1.96 -22.72 3.37
N GLU A 391 -0.63 -22.73 3.32
CA GLU A 391 0.14 -21.52 3.00
C GLU A 391 -0.08 -21.05 1.56
N VAL A 392 -0.14 -21.97 0.59
CA VAL A 392 -0.33 -21.61 -0.81
C VAL A 392 -1.66 -20.89 -1.03
N ASN A 393 -2.71 -21.25 -0.28
CA ASN A 393 -4.00 -20.56 -0.31
C ASN A 393 -3.99 -19.30 0.58
N GLN A 394 -3.56 -19.42 1.83
CA GLN A 394 -3.71 -18.39 2.85
C GLN A 394 -2.73 -17.22 2.68
N LEU A 395 -1.44 -17.50 2.53
CA LEU A 395 -0.39 -16.49 2.54
C LEU A 395 0.09 -16.14 1.14
N PHE A 396 0.13 -17.12 0.24
CA PHE A 396 0.77 -16.96 -1.05
C PHE A 396 -0.19 -16.61 -2.18
N SER A 397 -1.51 -16.59 -1.98
CA SER A 397 -2.40 -16.31 -3.12
C SER A 397 -3.73 -15.68 -2.75
N VAL A 398 -4.63 -16.41 -2.09
CA VAL A 398 -6.03 -16.02 -1.99
C VAL A 398 -6.39 -15.41 -0.65
N GLY A 399 -5.56 -15.47 0.38
CA GLY A 399 -5.89 -14.86 1.67
C GLY A 399 -6.99 -15.59 2.44
N THR A 400 -7.24 -15.16 3.68
CA THR A 400 -8.25 -15.78 4.56
C THR A 400 -9.69 -15.34 4.26
N ASN A 401 -9.87 -14.12 3.75
CA ASN A 401 -11.18 -13.54 3.46
C ASN A 401 -11.31 -13.16 1.98
N GLN A 402 -12.48 -13.39 1.40
CA GLN A 402 -12.83 -12.89 0.08
C GLN A 402 -12.73 -11.36 0.07
N LEU A 403 -12.19 -10.81 -1.00
CA LEU A 403 -11.99 -9.38 -1.17
C LEU A 403 -12.77 -8.88 -2.38
N ASN A 404 -13.28 -7.66 -2.25
CA ASN A 404 -13.63 -6.84 -3.39
C ASN A 404 -12.36 -6.49 -4.17
N LEU A 405 -12.51 -6.04 -5.41
CA LEU A 405 -11.37 -5.67 -6.26
C LEU A 405 -10.50 -4.56 -5.64
N ASP A 406 -11.09 -3.73 -4.77
CA ASP A 406 -10.43 -2.67 -4.02
C ASP A 406 -9.69 -3.15 -2.76
N GLY A 407 -9.63 -4.47 -2.52
CA GLY A 407 -8.94 -5.07 -1.38
C GLY A 407 -9.65 -4.91 -0.03
N THR A 408 -10.89 -4.41 -0.01
CA THR A 408 -11.75 -4.46 1.17
C THR A 408 -12.37 -5.86 1.31
N PRO A 409 -12.59 -6.35 2.55
CA PRO A 409 -13.26 -7.64 2.75
C PRO A 409 -14.68 -7.62 2.19
N MET A 410 -15.07 -8.68 1.49
CA MET A 410 -16.47 -8.95 1.18
C MET A 410 -17.17 -9.38 2.46
N LEU A 411 -18.30 -8.73 2.77
CA LEU A 411 -19.08 -8.99 3.96
C LEU A 411 -20.36 -9.73 3.60
N ASP A 412 -20.77 -10.68 4.45
CA ASP A 412 -22.07 -11.32 4.36
C ASP A 412 -23.21 -10.37 4.82
N ALA A 413 -24.45 -10.87 4.82
CA ALA A 413 -25.62 -10.11 5.25
C ALA A 413 -25.58 -9.67 6.72
N GLN A 414 -24.68 -10.24 7.53
CA GLN A 414 -24.48 -9.93 8.94
C GLN A 414 -23.28 -8.99 9.15
N GLY A 415 -22.59 -8.57 8.08
CA GLY A 415 -21.42 -7.70 8.16
C GLY A 415 -20.12 -8.43 8.52
N VAL A 416 -20.08 -9.76 8.42
CA VAL A 416 -18.90 -10.58 8.74
C VAL A 416 -18.12 -10.87 7.46
N PRO A 417 -16.77 -10.77 7.46
CA PRO A 417 -15.96 -11.16 6.32
C PRO A 417 -16.20 -12.60 5.88
N VAL A 418 -16.43 -12.80 4.58
CA VAL A 418 -16.65 -14.13 3.99
C VAL A 418 -15.30 -14.85 3.86
N PRO A 419 -15.11 -16.05 4.43
CA PRO A 419 -13.86 -16.79 4.28
C PRO A 419 -13.59 -17.20 2.82
N THR A 420 -12.32 -17.16 2.39
CA THR A 420 -11.96 -17.53 1.01
C THR A 420 -12.00 -19.03 0.77
N TYR A 421 -11.73 -19.84 1.80
CA TYR A 421 -11.65 -21.28 1.70
C TYR A 421 -12.10 -21.97 3.00
N THR A 422 -12.40 -23.25 2.87
CA THR A 422 -12.79 -24.14 3.98
C THR A 422 -11.71 -25.19 4.23
N GLN A 423 -11.81 -25.93 5.33
CA GLN A 423 -10.95 -27.08 5.56
C GLN A 423 -11.08 -28.13 4.44
N THR A 424 -12.26 -28.28 3.82
CA THR A 424 -12.44 -29.15 2.66
C THR A 424 -11.55 -28.72 1.49
N ASN A 425 -11.44 -27.41 1.22
CA ASN A 425 -10.54 -26.93 0.18
C ASN A 425 -9.08 -27.26 0.52
N VAL A 426 -8.65 -27.04 1.76
CA VAL A 426 -7.30 -27.39 2.21
C VAL A 426 -7.01 -28.88 2.01
N ASN A 427 -7.95 -29.75 2.37
CA ASN A 427 -7.82 -31.19 2.18
C ASN A 427 -7.67 -31.55 0.68
N GLU A 428 -8.48 -30.95 -0.19
CA GLU A 428 -8.45 -31.22 -1.63
C GLU A 428 -7.15 -30.74 -2.29
N PHE A 429 -6.64 -29.57 -1.92
CA PHE A 429 -5.31 -29.12 -2.35
C PHE A 429 -4.19 -29.98 -1.78
N THR A 430 -4.31 -30.42 -0.52
CA THR A 430 -3.33 -31.32 0.12
C THR A 430 -3.18 -32.60 -0.69
N ARG A 431 -4.28 -33.18 -1.19
CA ARG A 431 -4.25 -34.38 -2.03
C ARG A 431 -3.46 -34.17 -3.33
N VAL A 432 -3.57 -33.01 -3.98
CA VAL A 432 -2.74 -32.65 -5.16
C VAL A 432 -1.24 -32.62 -4.82
N LEU A 433 -0.90 -32.15 -3.62
CA LEU A 433 0.48 -31.91 -3.17
C LEU A 433 1.16 -33.14 -2.57
N THR A 434 0.52 -34.31 -2.62
CA THR A 434 1.13 -35.57 -2.16
C THR A 434 2.09 -36.15 -3.20
N GLY A 435 3.12 -36.85 -2.75
CA GLY A 435 3.99 -37.67 -3.59
C GLY A 435 5.14 -36.91 -4.25
N TRP A 436 5.56 -35.77 -3.70
CA TRP A 436 6.72 -35.01 -4.19
C TRP A 436 8.00 -35.37 -3.41
N ARG A 437 9.17 -35.21 -4.04
CA ARG A 437 10.47 -35.44 -3.43
C ARG A 437 11.56 -34.57 -4.04
N PHE A 438 12.66 -34.44 -3.31
CA PHE A 438 13.94 -34.05 -3.91
C PHE A 438 14.34 -35.04 -5.01
N GLN A 439 14.99 -34.52 -6.04
CA GLN A 439 15.59 -35.38 -7.06
C GLN A 439 16.75 -36.19 -6.49
N THR A 440 17.19 -37.19 -7.26
CA THR A 440 18.37 -37.97 -6.91
C THR A 440 19.56 -37.05 -6.69
N ALA A 441 20.35 -37.36 -5.66
CA ALA A 441 21.62 -36.70 -5.39
C ALA A 441 22.51 -36.72 -6.63
N PHE A 442 22.98 -35.55 -7.07
CA PHE A 442 23.91 -35.44 -8.20
C PHE A 442 25.35 -35.82 -7.80
N GLN A 443 25.61 -36.00 -6.52
CA GLN A 443 26.87 -36.45 -5.93
C GLN A 443 26.56 -37.24 -4.65
N ASN A 444 27.32 -38.31 -4.39
CA ASN A 444 27.16 -39.08 -3.15
C ASN A 444 27.37 -38.19 -1.91
N GLY A 445 26.49 -38.31 -0.92
CA GLY A 445 26.52 -37.50 0.30
C GLY A 445 26.09 -36.04 0.12
N VAL A 446 25.44 -35.67 -1.00
CA VAL A 446 24.90 -34.32 -1.23
C VAL A 446 23.41 -34.37 -1.54
N THR A 447 22.58 -33.82 -0.66
CA THR A 447 21.14 -33.71 -0.90
C THR A 447 20.87 -32.73 -2.05
N ASN A 448 19.99 -33.11 -2.99
CA ASN A 448 19.71 -32.31 -4.18
C ASN A 448 18.75 -31.15 -3.88
N TYR A 449 19.31 -30.05 -3.37
CA TYR A 449 18.63 -28.75 -3.27
C TYR A 449 18.75 -27.89 -4.53
N ARG A 450 19.48 -28.37 -5.55
CA ARG A 450 19.76 -27.63 -6.79
C ARG A 450 18.59 -27.68 -7.76
N ASP A 451 18.02 -28.86 -7.95
CA ASP A 451 17.04 -29.14 -8.99
C ASP A 451 15.62 -29.10 -8.42
N PRO A 452 14.61 -28.69 -9.20
CA PRO A 452 13.21 -28.68 -8.75
C PRO A 452 12.77 -30.06 -8.26
N MET A 453 11.93 -30.09 -7.23
CA MET A 453 11.29 -31.31 -6.77
C MET A 453 10.52 -32.00 -7.89
N THR A 454 10.48 -33.32 -7.82
CA THR A 454 9.77 -34.15 -8.80
C THR A 454 8.80 -35.09 -8.11
N PRO A 455 7.74 -35.53 -8.79
CA PRO A 455 6.89 -36.59 -8.29
C PRO A 455 7.71 -37.87 -8.07
N ARG A 456 7.46 -38.57 -6.96
CA ARG A 456 8.09 -39.84 -6.61
C ARG A 456 7.79 -40.95 -7.63
N GLY A 457 6.66 -40.85 -8.34
CA GLY A 457 6.04 -41.97 -9.05
C GLY A 457 5.46 -42.99 -8.07
N SER A 458 4.62 -43.94 -8.52
CA SER A 458 3.92 -44.97 -7.72
C SER A 458 2.67 -44.51 -6.94
N THR A 459 2.39 -45.11 -5.78
CA THR A 459 1.18 -44.95 -4.93
C THR A 459 1.30 -43.81 -3.90
N THR A 460 2.36 -43.01 -3.96
CA THR A 460 2.62 -41.93 -2.98
C THR A 460 1.86 -40.65 -3.29
N HIS A 461 1.33 -40.50 -4.50
CA HIS A 461 0.43 -39.43 -4.88
C HIS A 461 -1.02 -39.92 -4.83
N ASP A 462 -1.93 -39.11 -4.27
CA ASP A 462 -3.36 -39.40 -4.25
C ASP A 462 -3.91 -39.36 -5.67
N THR A 463 -4.42 -40.48 -6.16
CA THR A 463 -4.89 -40.62 -7.55
C THR A 463 -6.40 -40.41 -7.71
N GLY A 464 -7.13 -40.16 -6.62
CA GLY A 464 -8.57 -39.96 -6.67
C GLY A 464 -8.94 -38.61 -7.30
N SER A 465 -10.20 -38.47 -7.71
CA SER A 465 -10.76 -37.20 -8.17
C SER A 465 -10.71 -36.14 -7.07
N LYS A 466 -10.48 -34.88 -7.43
CA LYS A 466 -10.29 -33.75 -6.51
C LYS A 466 -11.18 -32.56 -6.90
N ASN A 467 -11.68 -31.80 -5.94
CA ASN A 467 -12.52 -30.62 -6.17
C ASN A 467 -11.87 -29.35 -5.60
N LEU A 468 -11.34 -28.52 -6.50
CA LEU A 468 -10.60 -27.30 -6.18
C LEU A 468 -11.47 -26.09 -6.53
N TYR A 469 -12.08 -25.47 -5.52
CA TYR A 469 -12.99 -24.32 -5.70
C TYR A 469 -14.09 -24.54 -6.76
N GLY A 470 -14.66 -25.75 -6.81
CA GLY A 470 -15.68 -26.12 -7.80
C GLY A 470 -15.11 -26.69 -9.10
N THR A 471 -13.80 -26.60 -9.32
CA THR A 471 -13.11 -27.24 -10.47
C THR A 471 -12.80 -28.69 -10.13
N VAL A 472 -13.42 -29.62 -10.84
CA VAL A 472 -13.21 -31.06 -10.64
C VAL A 472 -12.03 -31.55 -11.48
N LEU A 473 -10.99 -32.05 -10.82
CA LEU A 473 -9.95 -32.86 -11.43
C LEU A 473 -10.42 -34.32 -11.42
N PRO A 474 -10.46 -35.02 -12.57
CA PRO A 474 -11.08 -36.35 -12.68
C PRO A 474 -10.30 -37.47 -11.96
N GLY A 475 -9.09 -37.19 -11.46
CA GLY A 475 -8.17 -38.18 -10.88
C GLY A 475 -7.27 -38.80 -11.93
N CYS A 476 -6.28 -39.59 -11.49
CA CYS A 476 -5.24 -40.12 -12.35
C CYS A 476 -5.73 -41.32 -13.19
N PRO A 477 -5.48 -41.33 -14.51
CA PRO A 477 -5.78 -42.48 -15.35
C PRO A 477 -5.03 -43.74 -14.88
N GLY A 478 -5.75 -44.85 -14.68
CA GLY A 478 -5.14 -46.14 -14.33
C GLY A 478 -4.72 -46.27 -12.87
N ALA A 479 -5.43 -45.65 -11.93
CA ALA A 479 -5.18 -45.68 -10.47
C ALA A 479 -4.90 -47.07 -9.86
N ASN A 480 -5.30 -48.16 -10.54
CA ASN A 480 -5.08 -49.54 -10.10
C ASN A 480 -3.81 -50.20 -10.69
N ASN A 481 -2.97 -49.48 -11.45
CA ASN A 481 -1.73 -49.99 -12.02
C ASN A 481 -0.50 -49.40 -11.30
N THR A 482 0.07 -50.16 -10.38
CA THR A 482 1.20 -49.77 -9.52
C THR A 482 2.55 -49.66 -10.24
N SER A 483 2.62 -50.02 -11.53
CA SER A 483 3.83 -49.95 -12.36
C SER A 483 3.85 -48.75 -13.31
N ASN A 484 2.86 -47.84 -13.23
CA ASN A 484 2.60 -46.92 -14.32
C ASN A 484 3.37 -45.58 -14.20
N PRO A 485 4.24 -45.21 -15.17
CA PRO A 485 4.83 -43.86 -15.28
C PRO A 485 3.77 -42.74 -15.40
N THR A 486 2.49 -43.07 -15.63
CA THR A 486 1.38 -42.10 -15.65
C THR A 486 1.13 -41.41 -14.31
N ASN A 487 1.49 -41.98 -13.14
CA ASN A 487 1.19 -41.33 -11.86
C ASN A 487 2.08 -40.11 -11.59
N ALA A 488 3.35 -40.15 -12.03
CA ALA A 488 4.23 -38.98 -11.94
C ALA A 488 3.77 -37.86 -12.88
N GLN A 489 3.44 -38.21 -14.13
CA GLN A 489 2.89 -37.25 -15.09
C GLN A 489 1.54 -36.70 -14.63
N CYS A 490 0.68 -37.54 -14.04
CA CYS A 490 -0.58 -37.12 -13.47
C CYS A 490 -0.37 -36.11 -12.35
N ALA A 491 0.49 -36.41 -11.36
CA ALA A 491 0.79 -35.49 -10.27
C ALA A 491 1.30 -34.13 -10.77
N GLN A 492 2.14 -34.14 -11.81
CA GLN A 492 2.62 -32.91 -12.45
C GLN A 492 1.47 -32.12 -13.11
N ASN A 493 0.59 -32.82 -13.83
CA ASN A 493 -0.58 -32.21 -14.50
C ASN A 493 -1.58 -31.65 -13.49
N GLU A 494 -1.86 -32.39 -12.41
CA GLU A 494 -2.76 -31.95 -11.35
C GLU A 494 -2.18 -30.77 -10.57
N LEU A 495 -0.87 -30.75 -10.29
CA LEU A 495 -0.23 -29.56 -9.70
C LEU A 495 -0.40 -28.35 -10.61
N ASN A 496 -0.13 -28.49 -11.91
CA ASN A 496 -0.31 -27.39 -12.85
C ASN A 496 -1.77 -26.90 -12.88
N ALA A 497 -2.74 -27.81 -12.92
CA ALA A 497 -4.16 -27.46 -12.90
C ALA A 497 -4.56 -26.80 -11.58
N ALA A 498 -4.05 -27.27 -10.44
CA ALA A 498 -4.31 -26.66 -9.13
C ALA A 498 -3.74 -25.24 -9.03
N LEU A 499 -2.52 -25.02 -9.52
CA LEU A 499 -1.92 -23.70 -9.58
C LEU A 499 -2.68 -22.77 -10.55
N ASP A 500 -3.26 -23.29 -11.64
CA ASP A 500 -4.12 -22.52 -12.54
C ASP A 500 -5.45 -22.16 -11.88
N VAL A 501 -6.05 -23.08 -11.11
CA VAL A 501 -7.26 -22.81 -10.32
C VAL A 501 -6.99 -21.71 -9.28
N ILE A 502 -5.88 -21.80 -8.55
CA ILE A 502 -5.47 -20.76 -7.59
C ILE A 502 -5.26 -19.43 -8.30
N PHE A 503 -4.45 -19.40 -9.37
CA PHE A 503 -4.10 -18.17 -10.09
C PHE A 503 -5.31 -17.44 -10.69
N ASN A 504 -6.31 -18.20 -11.13
CA ASN A 504 -7.56 -17.65 -11.67
C ASN A 504 -8.60 -17.32 -10.59
N HIS A 505 -8.33 -17.64 -9.33
CA HIS A 505 -9.22 -17.25 -8.23
C HIS A 505 -9.32 -15.71 -8.17
N PRO A 506 -10.54 -15.13 -8.07
CA PRO A 506 -10.75 -13.69 -8.15
C PRO A 506 -10.00 -12.90 -7.07
N ASN A 507 -9.72 -13.55 -5.93
CA ASN A 507 -9.04 -12.93 -4.81
C ASN A 507 -7.54 -12.70 -5.00
N VAL A 508 -6.87 -13.42 -5.92
CA VAL A 508 -5.41 -13.29 -6.10
C VAL A 508 -5.01 -11.89 -6.53
N GLY A 509 -5.77 -11.28 -7.44
CA GLY A 509 -5.51 -9.93 -7.93
C GLY A 509 -5.45 -8.88 -6.82
N PRO A 510 -6.55 -8.66 -6.07
CA PRO A 510 -6.55 -7.68 -4.97
C PRO A 510 -5.60 -8.07 -3.82
N PHE A 511 -5.48 -9.35 -3.48
CA PHE A 511 -4.62 -9.80 -2.39
C PHE A 511 -3.14 -9.51 -2.69
N ILE A 512 -2.63 -9.96 -3.83
CA ILE A 512 -1.22 -9.77 -4.20
C ILE A 512 -0.91 -8.30 -4.51
N SER A 513 -1.84 -7.58 -5.15
CA SER A 513 -1.65 -6.14 -5.42
C SER A 513 -1.51 -5.34 -4.13
N LYS A 514 -2.35 -5.61 -3.12
CA LYS A 514 -2.28 -4.94 -1.81
C LYS A 514 -0.95 -5.19 -1.12
N GLN A 515 -0.52 -6.45 -1.04
CA GLN A 515 0.76 -6.82 -0.41
C GLN A 515 1.95 -6.15 -1.13
N LEU A 516 1.99 -6.19 -2.46
CA LEU A 516 3.06 -5.53 -3.22
C LEU A 516 3.10 -4.02 -3.00
N ILE A 517 1.94 -3.35 -2.93
CA ILE A 517 1.90 -1.92 -2.59
C ILE A 517 2.44 -1.68 -1.18
N GLN A 518 2.10 -2.54 -0.22
CA GLN A 518 2.56 -2.46 1.17
C GLN A 518 4.07 -2.61 1.31
N HIS A 519 4.66 -3.52 0.55
CA HIS A 519 6.10 -3.77 0.55
C HIS A 519 6.90 -2.77 -0.31
N LEU A 520 6.29 -2.09 -1.28
CA LEU A 520 7.00 -1.18 -2.18
C LEU A 520 6.79 0.30 -1.86
N VAL A 521 5.59 0.72 -1.44
CA VAL A 521 5.18 2.13 -1.44
C VAL A 521 4.64 2.62 -0.10
N THR A 522 3.58 2.02 0.43
CA THR A 522 2.85 2.57 1.60
C THR A 522 2.18 1.48 2.43
N SER A 523 2.25 1.58 3.76
CA SER A 523 1.67 0.58 4.66
C SER A 523 0.14 0.50 4.60
N ASN A 524 -0.51 1.63 4.27
CA ASN A 524 -1.96 1.79 4.27
C ASN A 524 -2.45 2.31 2.91
N PRO A 525 -2.42 1.49 1.83
CA PRO A 525 -2.92 1.92 0.54
C PRO A 525 -4.43 2.13 0.57
N SER A 526 -4.93 3.14 -0.14
CA SER A 526 -6.38 3.31 -0.27
C SER A 526 -7.02 2.17 -1.08
N PRO A 527 -8.32 1.89 -0.86
CA PRO A 527 -9.04 0.92 -1.69
C PRO A 527 -8.97 1.24 -3.19
N ALA A 528 -9.03 2.52 -3.56
CA ALA A 528 -8.94 2.95 -4.95
C ALA A 528 -7.59 2.62 -5.59
N TYR A 529 -6.50 2.72 -4.83
CA TYR A 529 -5.17 2.34 -5.31
C TYR A 529 -5.06 0.83 -5.50
N VAL A 530 -5.52 0.03 -4.53
CA VAL A 530 -5.58 -1.43 -4.67
C VAL A 530 -6.43 -1.83 -5.88
N GLN A 531 -7.60 -1.20 -6.08
CA GLN A 531 -8.48 -1.50 -7.21
C GLN A 531 -7.80 -1.29 -8.57
N ARG A 532 -7.08 -0.17 -8.75
CA ARG A 532 -6.37 0.12 -10.01
C ARG A 532 -5.29 -0.91 -10.29
N VAL A 533 -4.48 -1.25 -9.28
CA VAL A 533 -3.40 -2.23 -9.44
C VAL A 533 -3.95 -3.66 -9.60
N ALA A 534 -5.01 -4.01 -8.88
CA ALA A 534 -5.68 -5.30 -9.02
C ALA A 534 -6.34 -5.47 -10.39
N SER A 535 -6.84 -4.37 -10.98
CA SER A 535 -7.34 -4.37 -12.36
C SER A 535 -6.24 -4.71 -13.35
N VAL A 536 -5.03 -4.15 -13.16
CA VAL A 536 -3.82 -4.45 -13.94
C VAL A 536 -3.36 -5.90 -13.72
N PHE A 537 -3.42 -6.40 -12.48
CA PHE A 537 -3.14 -7.81 -12.23
C PHE A 537 -4.13 -8.70 -12.99
N ASN A 538 -5.41 -8.35 -13.02
CA ASN A 538 -6.42 -9.14 -13.71
C ASN A 538 -6.24 -9.13 -15.24
N SER A 539 -5.79 -8.02 -15.80
CA SER A 539 -5.32 -7.89 -17.18
C SER A 539 -4.43 -6.66 -17.29
N ASP A 540 -3.22 -6.81 -17.81
CA ASP A 540 -2.26 -5.71 -17.98
C ASP A 540 -2.69 -4.64 -19.01
N CYS A 541 -3.83 -4.81 -19.69
CA CYS A 541 -4.47 -3.75 -20.47
C CYS A 541 -5.29 -2.75 -19.62
N ASN A 542 -5.67 -3.11 -18.39
CA ASN A 542 -6.63 -2.34 -17.58
C ASN A 542 -5.97 -1.22 -16.73
N GLY A 543 -4.70 -0.91 -16.98
CA GLY A 543 -3.94 0.09 -16.23
C GLY A 543 -3.94 1.48 -16.84
N LEU A 544 -3.39 2.44 -16.09
CA LEU A 544 -3.08 3.78 -16.62
C LEU A 544 -1.91 3.74 -17.61
N TYR A 545 -1.03 2.74 -17.50
CA TYR A 545 0.17 2.60 -18.31
C TYR A 545 0.23 1.23 -19.01
N PRO A 546 -0.70 0.93 -19.95
CA PRO A 546 -0.68 -0.33 -20.69
C PRO A 546 0.50 -0.38 -21.66
N GLU A 547 1.07 -1.57 -21.88
CA GLU A 547 2.13 -1.82 -22.87
C GLU A 547 1.68 -2.86 -23.89
N SER A 548 1.99 -2.64 -25.17
CA SER A 548 1.66 -3.62 -26.22
C SER A 548 2.80 -4.65 -26.41
N PRO A 549 2.49 -5.94 -26.58
CA PRO A 549 1.16 -6.54 -26.43
C PRO A 549 0.72 -6.64 -24.96
N CYS A 550 -0.57 -6.45 -24.70
CA CYS A 550 -1.22 -6.68 -23.40
C CYS A 550 -2.35 -7.72 -23.55
N GLY A 551 -2.96 -8.10 -22.43
CA GLY A 551 -4.00 -9.10 -22.26
C GLY A 551 -3.65 -10.15 -21.21
N ALA A 552 -2.44 -10.13 -20.65
CA ALA A 552 -1.98 -11.13 -19.70
C ALA A 552 -2.47 -10.84 -18.28
N ARG A 553 -2.95 -11.88 -17.60
CA ARG A 553 -3.17 -11.87 -16.15
C ARG A 553 -1.84 -12.05 -15.43
N GLY A 554 -1.66 -11.39 -14.29
CA GLY A 554 -0.53 -11.58 -13.39
C GLY A 554 0.83 -11.15 -13.96
N ASN A 555 0.86 -10.23 -14.93
CA ASN A 555 2.11 -9.64 -15.44
C ASN A 555 2.71 -8.70 -14.38
N LEU A 556 3.73 -9.17 -13.66
CA LEU A 556 4.32 -8.44 -12.53
C LEU A 556 5.05 -7.18 -12.96
N LYS A 557 5.63 -7.13 -14.17
CA LYS A 557 6.21 -5.89 -14.72
C LYS A 557 5.14 -4.79 -14.81
N ALA A 558 3.98 -5.12 -15.38
CA ALA A 558 2.88 -4.18 -15.53
C ALA A 558 2.30 -3.75 -14.17
N VAL A 559 2.14 -4.71 -13.25
CA VAL A 559 1.69 -4.45 -11.86
C VAL A 559 2.65 -3.50 -11.14
N VAL A 560 3.95 -3.80 -11.11
CA VAL A 560 4.97 -2.97 -10.46
C VAL A 560 5.02 -1.57 -11.07
N ARG A 561 4.94 -1.43 -12.40
CA ARG A 561 4.87 -0.12 -13.05
C ARG A 561 3.67 0.69 -12.55
N ASN A 562 2.48 0.07 -12.52
CA ASN A 562 1.26 0.78 -12.10
C ASN A 562 1.25 1.08 -10.59
N ILE A 563 1.93 0.28 -9.76
CA ILE A 563 2.21 0.63 -8.36
C ILE A 563 3.05 1.92 -8.30
N LEU A 564 4.22 1.92 -8.94
CA LEU A 564 5.19 3.01 -8.79
C LEU A 564 4.74 4.34 -9.42
N LEU A 565 3.90 4.27 -10.46
CA LEU A 565 3.36 5.44 -11.18
C LEU A 565 1.95 5.84 -10.73
N ASP A 566 1.40 5.18 -9.72
CA ASP A 566 0.05 5.50 -9.24
C ASP A 566 -0.03 6.93 -8.70
N PRO A 567 -1.14 7.65 -8.91
CA PRO A 567 -1.34 8.99 -8.36
C PRO A 567 -1.31 9.05 -6.83
N GLU A 568 -1.56 7.97 -6.11
CA GLU A 568 -1.36 7.94 -4.66
C GLU A 568 0.12 7.85 -4.31
N ALA A 569 0.91 7.09 -5.08
CA ALA A 569 2.35 7.00 -4.89
C ALA A 569 3.07 8.32 -5.23
N ARG A 570 2.62 9.00 -6.30
CA ARG A 570 3.34 10.14 -6.92
C ARG A 570 2.61 11.48 -6.87
N GLY A 571 1.34 11.53 -6.49
CA GLY A 571 0.53 12.75 -6.37
C GLY A 571 0.58 13.37 -4.98
N ASP A 572 -0.38 14.23 -4.64
CA ASP A 572 -0.29 15.11 -3.48
C ASP A 572 -0.36 14.38 -2.12
N VAL A 573 -1.04 13.22 -2.08
CA VAL A 573 -1.19 12.36 -0.90
C VAL A 573 0.17 11.96 -0.31
N LYS A 574 1.24 11.92 -1.13
CA LYS A 574 2.60 11.58 -0.70
C LYS A 574 3.19 12.52 0.35
N THR A 575 2.65 13.74 0.48
CA THR A 575 3.12 14.77 1.42
C THR A 575 2.42 14.72 2.77
N ASP A 576 1.40 13.87 2.92
CA ASP A 576 0.77 13.63 4.21
C ASP A 576 1.80 12.97 5.16
N PRO A 577 2.04 13.54 6.37
CA PRO A 577 2.95 12.96 7.35
C PRO A 577 2.61 11.52 7.75
N ALA A 578 1.35 11.08 7.59
CA ALA A 578 0.89 9.72 7.85
C ALA A 578 1.02 8.79 6.63
N TYR A 579 1.45 9.30 5.46
CA TYR A 579 1.52 8.53 4.23
C TYR A 579 2.93 7.99 3.91
N GLY A 580 2.99 6.69 3.66
CA GLY A 580 4.22 5.97 3.36
C GLY A 580 4.30 4.70 4.19
N ARG A 581 5.51 4.20 4.35
CA ARG A 581 5.79 3.02 5.17
C ARG A 581 7.02 3.26 6.03
N LEU A 582 7.07 2.58 7.17
CA LEU A 582 8.31 2.49 7.92
C LEU A 582 9.35 1.77 7.07
N ARG A 583 10.59 2.28 7.08
CA ARG A 583 11.70 1.59 6.41
C ARG A 583 11.97 0.27 7.14
N GLU A 584 12.14 -0.79 6.36
CA GLU A 584 12.47 -2.09 6.91
C GLU A 584 13.89 -2.06 7.48
N PRO A 585 14.19 -2.80 8.58
CA PRO A 585 15.53 -2.81 9.18
C PRO A 585 16.67 -3.18 8.22
N ALA A 586 16.39 -3.97 7.17
CA ALA A 586 17.37 -4.31 6.14
C ALA A 586 17.79 -3.12 5.25
N GLN A 587 17.11 -1.98 5.36
CA GLN A 587 17.41 -0.72 4.67
C GLN A 587 18.14 0.28 5.59
N TYR A 588 18.60 -0.17 6.77
CA TYR A 588 19.36 0.63 7.74
C TYR A 588 20.84 0.26 7.76
#